data_AF-A0A453BRT1-F1
#
_entry.id   AF-A0A453BRT1-F1
#
_cell.length_a   1.000
_cell.length_b   1.000
_cell.length_c   1.000
_cell.angle_alpha   90.00
_cell.angle_beta   90.00
_cell.angle_gamma   90.00
#
_symmetry.space_group_name_H-M   'P 1'
#
loop_
_entity.id
_entity.type
_entity.pdbx_description
1 polymer ?
#
loop_
_entity_poly.entity_id
_entity_poly.type
_entity_poly.pdbx_seq_one_letter_code
_entity_poly.pdbx_strand_id
1 'polypeptide(L)' 'MVRSIGKIPVSFNLLDVSGSIRACKKAALECEEAKFEQYKLAAGDRMTQEIIESVQSCFAKL' A
#
# COMPACT_ATOMS: atom_id res chain seq x y z
N MET A 1 9.25 -20.12 -1.98
CA MET A 1 9.20 -18.90 -1.16
C MET A 1 10.56 -18.21 -1.22
N VAL A 2 10.61 -16.94 -1.60
CA VAL A 2 11.85 -16.16 -1.66
C VAL A 2 12.29 -15.86 -0.22
N ARG A 3 13.56 -16.10 0.10
CA ARG A 3 14.13 -15.92 1.46
C ARG A 3 15.13 -14.76 1.55
N SER A 4 15.70 -14.33 0.42
CA SER A 4 16.61 -13.19 0.35
C SER A 4 16.57 -12.55 -1.02
N ILE A 5 16.84 -11.24 -1.08
CA ILE A 5 17.16 -10.49 -2.30
C ILE A 5 18.59 -9.98 -2.16
N GLY A 6 19.49 -10.45 -3.00
CA GLY A 6 20.92 -10.24 -2.83
C GLY A 6 21.40 -10.83 -1.50
N LYS A 7 21.94 -9.97 -0.62
CA LYS A 7 22.39 -10.37 0.73
C LYS A 7 21.40 -10.00 1.85
N ILE A 8 20.20 -9.52 1.50
CA ILE A 8 19.22 -9.04 2.46
C ILE A 8 18.12 -10.09 2.65
N PRO A 9 17.90 -10.59 3.88
CA PRO A 9 16.79 -11.51 4.16
C PRO A 9 15.45 -10.80 4.00
N VAL A 10 14.48 -11.47 3.40
CA VAL A 10 13.15 -10.89 3.15
C VAL A 10 12.04 -11.90 3.39
N SER A 11 10.88 -11.40 3.78
CA SER A 11 9.63 -12.13 3.84
C SER A 11 8.59 -11.38 3.01
N PHE A 12 7.88 -12.10 2.15
CA PHE A 12 6.77 -11.56 1.38
C PHE A 12 5.46 -12.15 1.87
N ASN A 13 4.57 -11.30 2.36
CA ASN A 13 3.18 -11.64 2.60
C ASN A 13 2.39 -11.22 1.36
N LEU A 14 2.11 -12.18 0.48
CA LEU A 14 1.33 -11.95 -0.72
C LEU A 14 -0.14 -12.22 -0.43
N LEU A 15 -1.01 -11.33 -0.88
CA LEU A 15 -2.45 -11.57 -0.87
C LEU A 15 -2.81 -12.41 -2.09
N ASP A 16 -3.49 -13.53 -1.89
CA ASP A 16 -4.04 -14.31 -2.99
C ASP A 16 -5.22 -13.54 -3.60
N VAL A 17 -5.07 -13.15 -4.86
CA VAL A 17 -6.07 -12.38 -5.62
C VAL A 17 -6.39 -13.10 -6.91
N SER A 18 -7.68 -13.27 -7.17
CA SER A 18 -8.19 -13.95 -8.37
C SER A 18 -9.10 -13.02 -9.17
N GLY A 19 -9.27 -13.32 -10.47
CA GLY A 19 -10.11 -12.54 -11.37
C GLY A 19 -9.32 -11.69 -12.37
N SER A 20 -9.92 -10.58 -12.82
CA SER A 20 -9.34 -9.72 -13.86
C SER A 20 -8.28 -8.76 -13.31
N ILE A 21 -7.42 -8.21 -14.18
CA ILE A 21 -6.45 -7.15 -13.81
C ILE A 21 -7.14 -5.97 -13.11
N ARG A 22 -8.37 -5.63 -13.50
CA ARG A 22 -9.17 -4.58 -12.82
C ARG A 22 -9.49 -4.95 -11.37
N ALA A 23 -9.83 -6.21 -11.11
CA ALA A 23 -10.08 -6.70 -9.75
C ALA A 23 -8.79 -6.66 -8.91
N CYS A 24 -7.67 -7.08 -9.48
CA CYS A 24 -6.36 -6.99 -8.80
C CYS A 24 -5.96 -5.55 -8.49
N LYS A 25 -6.16 -4.61 -9.43
CA LYS A 25 -5.91 -3.17 -9.21
C LYS A 25 -6.77 -2.61 -8.09
N LYS A 26 -8.07 -2.95 -8.08
CA LYS A 26 -8.99 -2.54 -7.02
C LYS A 26 -8.55 -3.06 -5.65
N ALA A 27 -8.23 -4.35 -5.54
CA ALA A 27 -7.73 -4.94 -4.30
C ALA A 27 -6.41 -4.31 -3.84
N ALA A 28 -5.52 -3.97 -4.77
CA ALA A 28 -4.28 -3.26 -4.47
C ALA A 28 -4.56 -1.84 -3.94
N LEU A 29 -5.49 -1.10 -4.55
CA LEU A 29 -5.89 0.23 -4.09
C LEU A 29 -6.50 0.19 -2.69
N GLU A 30 -7.45 -0.70 -2.44
CA GLU A 30 -8.08 -0.88 -1.12
C GLU A 30 -7.03 -1.22 -0.03
N CYS A 31 -6.03 -2.03 -0.37
CA CYS A 31 -4.93 -2.37 0.53
C CYS A 31 -4.06 -1.14 0.89
N GLU A 32 -3.68 -0.33 -0.11
CA GLU A 32 -2.88 0.88 0.13
C GLU A 32 -3.68 1.96 0.87
N GLU A 33 -4.98 2.11 0.59
CA GLU A 33 -5.87 3.00 1.35
C GLU A 33 -5.94 2.59 2.82
N ALA A 34 -6.19 1.32 3.12
CA ALA A 34 -6.25 0.81 4.50
C ALA A 34 -4.92 1.00 5.25
N LYS A 35 -3.80 0.77 4.56
CA LYS A 35 -2.46 1.00 5.11
C LYS A 35 -2.22 2.48 5.41
N PHE A 36 -2.68 3.38 4.54
CA PHE A 36 -2.56 4.81 4.76
C PHE A 36 -3.42 5.30 5.92
N GLU A 37 -4.65 4.79 6.07
CA GLU A 37 -5.49 5.09 7.23
C GLU A 37 -4.80 4.72 8.56
N GLN A 38 -4.19 3.53 8.62
CA GLN A 38 -3.41 3.12 9.79
C GLN A 38 -2.21 4.04 10.02
N TYR A 39 -1.52 4.43 8.94
CA TYR A 39 -0.39 5.35 9.04
C TYR A 39 -0.81 6.74 9.56
N LYS A 40 -1.98 7.26 9.15
CA LYS A 40 -2.51 8.52 9.70
C LYS A 40 -2.67 8.47 11.21
N LEU A 41 -3.21 7.37 11.73
CA LEU A 41 -3.37 7.17 13.18
C LEU A 41 -2.01 7.09 13.89
N ALA A 42 -1.02 6.43 13.30
CA ALA A 42 0.32 6.27 13.90
C ALA A 42 1.18 7.55 13.81
N ALA A 43 1.03 8.32 12.73
CA ALA A 43 1.82 9.53 12.49
C ALA A 43 1.38 10.72 13.35
N GLY A 44 0.11 10.76 13.77
CA GLY A 44 -0.46 11.84 14.59
C GLY A 44 -0.23 13.21 13.94
N ASP A 45 0.31 14.15 14.71
CA ASP A 45 0.53 15.55 14.29
C ASP A 45 1.53 15.70 13.13
N ARG A 46 2.27 14.65 12.77
CA ARG A 46 3.17 14.67 11.60
C ARG A 46 2.43 14.55 10.27
N MET A 47 1.13 14.22 10.32
CA MET A 47 0.30 14.13 9.14
C MET A 47 -0.18 15.51 8.73
N THR A 48 0.51 16.13 7.77
CA THR A 48 0.10 17.41 7.22
C THR A 48 -0.88 17.22 6.07
N GLN A 49 -1.64 18.29 5.76
CA GLN A 49 -2.61 18.27 4.68
C GLN A 49 -1.94 18.03 3.31
N GLU A 50 -0.74 18.56 3.10
CA GLU A 50 0.02 18.36 1.86
C GLU A 50 0.39 16.89 1.64
N ILE A 51 0.71 16.15 2.72
CA ILE A 51 1.00 14.71 2.66
C ILE A 51 -0.27 13.94 2.28
N ILE A 52 -1.41 14.28 2.89
CA ILE A 52 -2.69 13.63 2.60
C ILE A 52 -3.07 13.82 1.13
N GLU A 53 -2.99 15.05 0.62
CA GLU A 53 -3.32 15.37 -0.77
C GLU A 53 -2.36 14.69 -1.77
N SER A 54 -1.07 14.64 -1.44
CA SER A 54 -0.08 13.94 -2.26
C SER A 54 -0.40 12.45 -2.39
N VAL A 55 -0.76 11.80 -1.29
CA VAL A 55 -1.12 10.37 -1.27
C VAL A 55 -2.41 10.12 -2.04
N GLN A 56 -3.44 10.94 -1.84
CA GLN A 56 -4.70 10.84 -2.60
C GLN A 56 -4.48 11.02 -4.11
N SER A 57 -3.59 11.94 -4.52
CA SER A 57 -3.21 12.10 -5.93
C SER A 57 -2.52 10.86 -6.49
N CYS A 58 -1.72 10.16 -5.69
CA CYS A 58 -1.10 8.88 -6.08
C CYS A 58 -2.14 7.77 -6.25
N PHE A 59 -3.12 7.68 -5.35
CA PHE A 59 -4.20 6.70 -5.44
C PHE A 59 -5.03 6.85 -6.72
N ALA A 60 -5.28 8.08 -7.16
CA ALA A 60 -5.99 8.33 -8.42
C ALA A 60 -5.27 7.82 -9.69
N LYS A 61 -3.99 7.43 -9.60
CA LYS A 61 -3.19 6.94 -10.73
C LYS A 61 -3.14 5.41 -10.84
N LEU A 62 -3.68 4.68 -9.86
CA LEU A 62 -3.70 3.21 -9.80
C LEU A 62 -4.88 2.62 -10.58
#